data_AF-A0A059LKJ9-F1
#
_entry.id   AF-A0A059LKJ9-F1
#
_cell.length_a   1.000
_cell.length_b   1.000
_cell.length_c   1.000
_cell.angle_alpha   90.00
_cell.angle_beta   90.00
_cell.angle_gamma   90.00
#
_symmetry.space_group_name_H-M   'P 1'
#
loop_
_entity.id
_entity.type
_entity.pdbx_description
1 polymer ?
#
loop_
_entity_poly.entity_id
_entity_poly.type
_entity_poly.pdbx_seq_one_letter_code
_entity_poly.pdbx_strand_id
1 'polypeptide(L)'
;IPPTQDLGGAYLSSEASEAYAPPEQHRRLGEVLLSLGPGAVGKMVERYWPDEGGWWMAQISAFDPDKGEHQLTYNAGRSDESFEWADLAEFHDSELREVGEDGRRR
;
A
#
# COMPACT_ATOMS: atom_id res chain seq x y z
N ILE A 1 -13.37 5.22 1.17
CA ILE A 1 -13.30 3.72 1.11
C ILE A 1 -12.67 3.38 -0.23
N PRO A 2 -11.66 2.47 -0.38
CA PRO A 2 -11.32 2.03 -1.74
C PRO A 2 -12.62 1.51 -2.36
N PRO A 3 -12.95 1.89 -3.60
CA PRO A 3 -14.28 1.62 -4.11
C PRO A 3 -14.47 0.10 -4.24
N THR A 4 -15.43 -0.44 -3.49
CA THR A 4 -16.08 -1.71 -3.88
C THR A 4 -16.84 -1.42 -5.16
N GLN A 5 -16.32 -1.88 -6.29
CA GLN A 5 -17.13 -2.04 -7.50
C GLN A 5 -17.23 -3.51 -7.83
N ASP A 6 -18.38 -4.09 -7.48
CA ASP A 6 -18.93 -5.28 -8.10
C ASP A 6 -19.00 -5.03 -9.61
N LEU A 7 -18.13 -5.68 -10.38
CA LEU A 7 -18.33 -5.95 -11.80
C LEU A 7 -17.74 -7.33 -12.10
N GLY A 8 -18.64 -8.30 -12.26
CA GLY A 8 -18.31 -9.61 -12.76
C GLY A 8 -17.72 -9.56 -14.17
N GLY A 9 -17.02 -10.65 -14.52
CA GLY A 9 -16.82 -11.05 -15.91
C GLY A 9 -15.43 -10.78 -16.48
N ALA A 10 -14.61 -11.84 -16.41
CA ALA A 10 -13.61 -12.25 -17.39
C ALA A 10 -12.56 -11.22 -17.87
N TYR A 11 -11.32 -11.39 -17.41
CA TYR A 11 -10.13 -10.96 -18.15
C TYR A 11 -9.17 -12.13 -18.35
N LEU A 12 -9.46 -12.92 -19.38
CA LEU A 12 -8.42 -13.59 -20.16
C LEU A 12 -8.14 -12.70 -21.37
N SER A 13 -6.99 -12.04 -21.41
CA SER A 13 -6.26 -11.78 -22.65
C SER A 13 -4.81 -11.43 -22.37
N SER A 14 -3.96 -12.17 -23.07
CA SER A 14 -2.52 -12.15 -23.09
C SER A 14 -1.92 -10.82 -23.53
N GLU A 15 -0.67 -10.59 -23.09
CA GLU A 15 0.30 -9.62 -23.61
C GLU A 15 0.17 -8.16 -23.12
N ALA A 16 0.67 -7.92 -21.91
CA ALA A 16 1.36 -6.67 -21.58
C ALA A 16 2.68 -7.01 -20.87
N SER A 17 3.69 -7.31 -21.70
CA SER A 17 5.07 -7.52 -21.29
C SER A 17 5.76 -6.17 -21.05
N GLU A 18 5.94 -5.77 -19.80
CA GLU A 18 7.13 -5.00 -19.40
C GLU A 18 7.38 -5.18 -17.88
N ALA A 19 8.31 -6.09 -17.57
CA ALA A 19 9.05 -6.24 -16.30
C ALA A 19 8.25 -6.44 -14.98
N TYR A 20 7.43 -7.49 -14.89
CA TYR A 20 7.24 -8.15 -13.58
C TYR A 20 8.51 -8.95 -13.28
N ALA A 21 9.48 -8.33 -12.60
CA ALA A 21 10.58 -9.08 -12.02
C ALA A 21 10.01 -10.09 -11.00
N PRO A 22 10.56 -11.32 -10.93
CA PRO A 22 9.99 -12.35 -10.08
C PRO A 22 10.02 -11.88 -8.60
N PRO A 23 8.92 -12.09 -7.84
CA PRO A 23 8.67 -11.45 -6.53
C PRO A 23 9.77 -11.74 -5.49
N GLU A 24 10.48 -12.86 -5.67
CA GLU A 24 11.63 -13.29 -4.88
C GLU A 24 12.83 -12.30 -4.87
N GLN A 25 12.91 -11.33 -5.80
CA GLN A 25 14.01 -10.35 -5.84
C GLN A 25 13.65 -8.94 -5.32
N HIS A 26 12.40 -8.68 -4.95
CA HIS A 26 12.02 -7.36 -4.46
C HIS A 26 12.31 -7.24 -2.96
N ARG A 27 12.88 -6.11 -2.55
CA ARG A 27 13.19 -5.84 -1.14
C ARG A 27 11.86 -5.78 -0.40
N ARG A 28 11.66 -6.63 0.61
CA ARG A 28 10.48 -6.55 1.49
C ARG A 28 10.58 -5.31 2.37
N LEU A 29 10.27 -4.15 1.80
CA LEU A 29 10.07 -2.91 2.58
C LEU A 29 8.97 -3.12 3.62
N GLY A 30 7.99 -3.95 3.29
CA GLY A 30 7.00 -4.48 4.22
C GLY A 30 7.57 -4.99 5.54
N GLU A 31 8.64 -5.79 5.50
CA GLU A 31 9.25 -6.36 6.69
C GLU A 31 9.94 -5.31 7.56
N VAL A 32 10.53 -4.29 6.93
CA VAL A 32 11.14 -3.15 7.66
C VAL A 32 10.05 -2.32 8.34
N LEU A 33 8.95 -2.00 7.65
CA LEU A 33 7.84 -1.25 8.24
C LEU A 33 7.11 -2.07 9.32
N LEU A 34 6.90 -3.37 9.10
CA LEU A 34 6.34 -4.28 10.09
C LEU A 34 7.21 -4.34 11.34
N SER A 35 8.54 -4.40 11.18
CA SER A 35 9.47 -4.47 12.32
C SER A 35 9.42 -3.26 13.26
N LEU A 36 8.88 -2.13 12.81
CA LEU A 36 8.65 -0.96 13.64
C LEU A 36 7.39 -1.09 14.50
N GLY A 37 6.44 -1.96 14.13
CA GLY A 37 5.15 -2.14 14.80
C GLY A 37 4.45 -0.78 15.01
N PRO A 38 4.17 -0.38 16.27
CA PRO A 38 3.54 0.91 16.55
C PRO A 38 4.41 2.12 16.14
N GLY A 39 5.73 1.94 16.01
CA GLY A 39 6.66 2.98 15.54
C GLY A 39 6.49 3.36 14.06
N ALA A 40 5.71 2.60 13.31
CA ALA A 40 5.35 2.95 11.94
C ALA A 40 4.22 4.00 11.87
N VAL A 41 3.42 4.16 12.92
CA VAL A 41 2.29 5.10 12.95
C VAL A 41 2.77 6.53 12.76
N GLY A 42 2.11 7.26 11.86
CA GLY A 42 2.43 8.61 11.42
C GLY A 42 3.33 8.68 10.18
N LYS A 43 3.92 7.56 9.72
CA LYS A 43 4.68 7.52 8.47
C LYS A 43 3.75 7.65 7.26
N MET A 44 4.27 8.27 6.22
CA MET A 44 3.62 8.34 4.91
C MET A 44 4.14 7.22 4.02
N VAL A 45 3.22 6.55 3.34
CA VAL A 45 3.53 5.51 2.38
C VAL A 45 2.77 5.75 1.08
N GLU A 46 3.19 5.12 0.01
CA GLU A 46 2.39 4.94 -1.20
C GLU A 46 2.15 3.45 -1.40
N ARG A 47 0.90 3.10 -1.73
CA ARG A 47 0.45 1.75 -2.11
C ARG A 47 0.16 1.73 -3.61
N TYR A 48 0.73 0.79 -4.34
CA TYR A 48 0.49 0.63 -5.77
C TYR A 48 -0.72 -0.27 -6.00
N TRP A 49 -1.65 0.20 -6.83
CA TRP A 49 -2.83 -0.51 -7.30
C TRP A 49 -2.84 -0.44 -8.84
N PRO A 50 -2.51 -1.52 -9.56
CA PRO A 50 -2.41 -1.49 -11.01
C PRO A 50 -3.76 -1.17 -11.67
N ASP A 51 -4.85 -1.74 -11.14
CA ASP A 51 -6.21 -1.53 -11.64
C ASP A 51 -6.69 -0.07 -11.48
N GLU A 52 -6.15 0.64 -10.48
CA GLU A 52 -6.50 2.03 -10.17
C GLU A 52 -5.49 3.05 -10.76
N GLY A 53 -4.60 2.60 -11.65
CA GLY A 53 -3.70 3.47 -12.39
C GLY A 53 -2.45 3.93 -11.64
N GLY A 54 -2.13 3.35 -10.47
CA GLY A 54 -0.78 3.44 -9.92
C GLY A 54 -0.67 3.64 -8.41
N TRP A 55 0.20 4.57 -7.99
CA TRP A 55 0.56 4.81 -6.59
C TRP A 55 -0.45 5.73 -5.89
N TRP A 56 -0.92 5.29 -4.73
CA TRP A 56 -1.86 6.03 -3.87
C TRP A 56 -1.23 6.32 -2.53
N MET A 57 -1.22 7.60 -2.15
CA MET A 57 -0.62 8.05 -0.90
C MET A 57 -1.53 7.74 0.30
N ALA A 58 -0.96 7.12 1.33
CA ALA A 58 -1.61 6.80 2.59
C ALA A 58 -0.76 7.22 3.79
N GLN A 59 -1.41 7.43 4.93
CA GLN A 59 -0.77 7.53 6.23
C GLN A 59 -0.96 6.22 6.99
N ILE A 60 0.09 5.72 7.63
CA ILE A 60 -0.05 4.66 8.62
C ILE A 60 -0.68 5.29 9.87
N SER A 61 -1.94 5.00 10.16
CA SER A 61 -2.73 5.68 11.20
C SER A 61 -2.90 4.86 12.49
N ALA A 62 -2.81 3.54 12.39
CA ALA A 62 -2.93 2.63 13.53
C ALA A 62 -2.12 1.33 13.34
N PHE A 63 -1.94 0.59 14.44
CA PHE A 63 -1.31 -0.72 14.46
C PHE A 63 -2.11 -1.64 15.41
N ASP A 64 -2.43 -2.85 14.93
CA ASP A 64 -3.08 -3.92 15.68
C ASP A 64 -2.02 -4.97 16.07
N PRO A 65 -1.56 -5.00 17.35
CA PRO A 65 -0.53 -5.93 17.79
C PRO A 65 -1.01 -7.39 17.89
N ASP A 66 -2.33 -7.63 17.99
CA ASP A 66 -2.86 -8.99 18.08
C ASP A 66 -2.83 -9.69 16.71
N LYS A 67 -2.87 -8.90 15.62
CA LYS A 67 -2.86 -9.40 14.24
C LYS A 67 -1.58 -9.10 13.47
N GLY A 68 -0.78 -8.15 13.94
CA GLY A 68 0.40 -7.68 13.21
C GLY A 68 0.05 -6.80 12.01
N GLU A 69 -1.14 -6.20 11.99
CA GLU A 69 -1.62 -5.39 10.86
C GLU A 69 -1.48 -3.89 11.13
N HIS A 70 -1.24 -3.12 10.08
CA HIS A 70 -1.26 -1.66 10.11
C HIS A 70 -2.48 -1.12 9.38
N GLN A 71 -3.01 -0.01 9.87
CA GLN A 71 -4.07 0.72 9.15
C GLN A 71 -3.43 1.72 8.19
N LEU A 72 -3.72 1.58 6.90
CA LEU A 72 -3.38 2.56 5.87
C LEU A 72 -4.59 3.45 5.62
N THR A 73 -4.50 4.74 5.97
CA THR A 73 -5.56 5.73 5.74
C THR A 73 -5.24 6.60 4.54
N TYR A 74 -6.14 6.60 3.56
CA TYR A 74 -6.07 7.42 2.35
C TYR A 74 -6.92 8.67 2.52
N ASN A 75 -6.48 9.78 1.90
CA ASN A 75 -7.19 11.07 1.96
C ASN A 75 -7.52 11.52 3.40
N ALA A 76 -6.60 11.27 4.35
CA ALA A 76 -6.81 11.54 5.77
C ALA A 76 -7.27 13.00 6.00
N GLY A 77 -8.36 13.18 6.76
CA GLY A 77 -8.97 14.48 7.05
C GLY A 77 -9.76 15.11 5.89
N ARG A 78 -9.99 14.39 4.79
CA ARG A 78 -10.88 14.83 3.68
C ARG A 78 -12.23 14.10 3.75
N SER A 79 -13.22 14.62 3.02
CA SER A 79 -14.56 14.03 2.96
C SER A 79 -14.60 12.61 2.36
N ASP A 80 -13.60 12.25 1.56
CA ASP A 80 -13.46 10.94 0.91
C ASP A 80 -12.38 10.07 1.60
N GLU A 81 -12.25 10.19 2.92
CA GLU A 81 -11.33 9.37 3.70
C GLU A 81 -11.65 7.86 3.54
N SER A 82 -10.60 7.06 3.40
CA SER A 82 -10.67 5.59 3.33
C SER A 82 -9.66 4.98 4.27
N PHE A 83 -9.86 3.73 4.67
CA PHE A 83 -8.77 2.94 5.19
C PHE A 83 -8.85 1.46 4.78
N GLU A 84 -7.71 0.78 4.90
CA GLU A 84 -7.58 -0.67 4.91
C GLU A 84 -6.68 -1.10 6.08
N TRP A 85 -6.87 -2.32 6.55
CA TRP A 85 -5.90 -3.00 7.43
C TRP A 85 -5.09 -3.95 6.57
N ALA A 86 -3.77 -3.93 6.72
CA ALA A 86 -2.87 -4.77 5.95
C ALA A 86 -1.68 -5.25 6.78
N ASP A 87 -1.28 -6.50 6.58
CA ASP A 87 0.05 -6.96 6.95
C ASP A 87 1.06 -6.40 5.95
N LEU A 88 1.82 -5.39 6.39
CA LEU A 88 2.75 -4.72 5.50
C LEU A 88 3.82 -5.66 4.98
N ALA A 89 4.17 -6.75 5.70
CA ALA A 89 5.19 -7.70 5.26
C ALA A 89 4.82 -8.50 4.01
N GLU A 90 3.54 -8.54 3.63
CA GLU A 90 3.11 -9.13 2.37
C GLU A 90 3.46 -8.27 1.15
N PHE A 91 3.87 -7.01 1.36
CA PHE A 91 4.12 -6.08 0.27
C PHE A 91 5.60 -5.92 -0.07
N HIS A 92 5.85 -5.94 -1.37
CA HIS A 92 7.15 -5.64 -1.97
C HIS A 92 7.34 -4.13 -2.21
N ASP A 93 8.56 -3.68 -2.45
CA ASP A 93 8.86 -2.26 -2.75
C ASP A 93 8.18 -1.74 -4.03
N SER A 94 7.82 -2.65 -4.94
CA SER A 94 7.00 -2.36 -6.12
C SER A 94 5.53 -2.11 -5.79
N GLU A 95 5.10 -2.43 -4.58
CA GLU A 95 3.70 -2.32 -4.16
C GLU A 95 3.49 -1.43 -2.94
N LEU A 96 4.48 -1.31 -2.06
CA LEU A 96 4.45 -0.41 -0.91
C LEU A 96 5.81 0.26 -0.76
N ARG A 97 5.82 1.59 -0.67
CA ARG A 97 7.03 2.37 -0.41
C ARG A 97 6.81 3.44 0.64
N GLU A 98 7.81 3.66 1.48
CA GLU A 98 7.82 4.81 2.40
C GLU A 98 8.08 6.09 1.59
N VAL A 99 7.27 7.12 1.84
CA VAL A 99 7.49 8.45 1.28
C VAL A 99 8.37 9.21 2.27
N GLY A 100 9.64 9.40 1.92
CA GLY A 100 10.56 10.22 2.71
C GLY A 100 10.08 11.67 2.85
N GLU A 101 10.66 12.43 3.79
CA GLU A 101 10.25 13.83 4.03
C GLU A 101 10.35 14.74 2.79
N ASP A 102 11.20 14.41 1.81
CA ASP A 102 11.35 15.15 0.54
C ASP A 102 10.17 14.95 -0.44
N GLY A 103 9.35 13.92 -0.21
CA GLY A 103 8.11 13.66 -0.97
C GLY A 103 6.97 14.63 -0.62
N ARG A 104 7.09 15.37 0.49
CA ARG A 104 6.25 16.55 0.76
C ARG A 104 6.73 17.72 -0.10
N ARG A 105 6.61 17.61 -1.43
CA ARG A 105 6.87 18.78 -2.28
C ARG A 105 5.81 19.86 -1.99
N ARG A 106 6.35 20.92 -1.38
CA ARG A 106 5.92 22.31 -1.25
C ARG A 106 4.69 22.75 -2.03
#